data_AF-A0A5C3NN01-F1
#
_entry.id   AF-A0A5C3NN01-F1
#
_cell.length_a   1.000
_cell.length_b   1.000
_cell.length_c   1.000
_cell.angle_alpha   90.00
_cell.angle_beta   90.00
_cell.angle_gamma   90.00
#
_symmetry.space_group_name_H-M   'P 1'
#
loop_
_entity.id
_entity.type
_entity.pdbx_description
1 polymer ?
#
loop_
_entity_poly.entity_id
_entity_poly.type
_entity_poly.pdbx_seq_one_letter_code
_entity_poly.pdbx_strand_id
1 'polypeptide(L)'
;YSQAKLELYGLYRSLKACKRLLIGVRNLVVEVDARYIQGMLNNPDEAPSATLNRWIVTILTFHFRLVHVPGVLHGPDGLSRRRPQPLDNDTPVPSDEDDDWIDRLNGLLHLINPSP
;
A
#
# COMPACT_ATOMS: atom_id res chain seq x y z
N TYR A 1 -0.62 -4.24 15.49
CA TYR A 1 0.13 -3.32 14.60
C TYR A 1 0.00 -1.90 15.12
N SER A 2 1.04 -1.06 14.97
CA SER A 2 0.87 0.39 15.21
C SER A 2 -0.09 0.98 14.18
N GLN A 3 -0.72 2.11 14.50
CA GLN A 3 -1.66 2.78 13.60
C GLN A 3 -1.05 3.03 12.21
N ALA A 4 0.19 3.54 12.15
CA ALA A 4 0.91 3.75 10.88
C ALA A 4 1.07 2.45 10.05
N LYS A 5 1.30 1.30 10.69
CA LYS A 5 1.39 0.01 9.98
C LYS A 5 0.05 -0.45 9.45
N LEU A 6 -1.04 -0.22 10.19
CA LEU A 6 -2.40 -0.56 9.75
C LEU A 6 -2.81 0.31 8.56
N GLU A 7 -2.50 1.60 8.59
CA GLU A 7 -2.83 2.51 7.50
C GLU A 7 -1.97 2.23 6.24
N LEU A 8 -0.67 1.95 6.40
CA LEU A 8 0.18 1.51 5.29
C LEU A 8 -0.34 0.21 4.67
N TYR A 9 -0.76 -0.75 5.50
CA TYR A 9 -1.36 -1.99 5.01
C TYR A 9 -2.67 -1.74 4.27
N GLY A 10 -3.54 -0.87 4.80
CA GLY A 10 -4.78 -0.46 4.14
C GLY A 10 -4.53 0.19 2.78
N LEU A 11 -3.50 1.04 2.67
CA LEU A 11 -3.08 1.65 1.42
C LEU A 11 -2.59 0.58 0.41
N TYR A 12 -1.68 -0.29 0.83
CA TYR A 12 -1.19 -1.41 0.01
C TYR A 12 -2.36 -2.27 -0.50
N ARG A 13 -3.29 -2.66 0.37
CA ARG A 13 -4.46 -3.48 0.01
C ARG A 13 -5.37 -2.77 -0.98
N SER A 14 -5.61 -1.48 -0.79
CA SER A 14 -6.48 -0.68 -1.66
C SER A 14 -5.89 -0.54 -3.06
N LEU A 15 -4.60 -0.21 -3.17
CA LEU A 15 -3.92 -0.11 -4.46
C LEU A 15 -3.83 -1.46 -5.17
N LYS A 16 -3.53 -2.54 -4.44
CA LYS A 16 -3.52 -3.91 -5.00
C LYS A 16 -4.90 -4.31 -5.54
N ALA A 17 -5.96 -4.06 -4.79
CA ALA A 17 -7.33 -4.34 -5.22
C ALA A 17 -7.72 -3.52 -6.48
N CYS A 18 -7.28 -2.27 -6.54
CA CYS A 18 -7.56 -1.38 -7.66
C CYS A 18 -6.55 -1.47 -8.82
N LYS A 19 -5.54 -2.35 -8.76
CA LYS A 19 -4.40 -2.37 -9.69
C LYS A 19 -4.80 -2.27 -11.16
N ARG A 20 -5.81 -3.04 -11.58
CA ARG A 20 -6.31 -3.06 -12.97
C ARG A 20 -6.96 -1.75 -13.39
N LEU A 21 -7.64 -1.07 -12.46
CA LEU A 21 -8.33 0.20 -12.70
C LEU A 21 -7.36 1.38 -12.74
N LEU A 22 -6.21 1.26 -12.08
CA LEU A 22 -5.20 2.32 -12.00
C LEU A 22 -4.26 2.35 -13.21
N ILE A 23 -4.36 1.40 -14.14
CA ILE A 23 -3.54 1.36 -15.35
C ILE A 23 -3.83 2.61 -16.20
N GLY A 24 -2.79 3.41 -16.47
CA GLY A 24 -2.89 4.62 -17.28
C GLY A 24 -3.41 5.86 -16.54
N VAL A 25 -3.73 5.76 -15.24
CA VAL A 25 -4.16 6.91 -14.45
C VAL A 25 -2.96 7.82 -14.14
N ARG A 26 -2.97 9.04 -14.66
CA ARG A 26 -1.87 10.01 -14.47
C ARG A 26 -2.06 10.94 -13.27
N ASN A 27 -3.31 11.16 -12.85
CA ASN A 27 -3.64 12.13 -11.80
C ASN A 27 -4.30 11.44 -10.59
N LEU A 28 -3.79 10.27 -10.19
CA LEU A 28 -4.27 9.60 -8.97
C LEU A 28 -3.87 10.42 -7.75
N VAL A 29 -4.83 10.79 -6.91
CA VAL A 29 -4.60 11.41 -5.61
C VAL A 29 -5.03 10.41 -4.55
N VAL A 30 -4.12 10.10 -3.63
CA VAL A 30 -4.39 9.21 -2.50
C VAL A 30 -4.39 10.06 -1.24
N GLU A 31 -5.53 10.12 -0.58
CA GLU A 31 -5.71 10.82 0.68
C GLU A 31 -5.50 9.86 1.86
N VAL A 32 -4.64 10.23 2.82
CA VAL A 32 -4.37 9.42 4.02
C VAL A 32 -4.39 10.25 5.30
N ASP A 33 -4.83 9.67 6.41
CA ASP A 33 -4.86 10.34 7.71
C ASP A 33 -3.53 10.25 8.48
N ALA A 34 -2.66 9.26 8.19
CA ALA A 34 -1.32 9.24 8.78
C ALA A 34 -0.30 10.05 7.99
N ARG A 35 0.15 11.16 8.58
CA ARG A 35 1.40 11.85 8.18
C ARG A 35 2.61 10.93 8.15
N TYR A 36 2.62 9.89 8.98
CA TYR A 36 3.73 8.93 9.08
C TYR A 36 3.92 8.11 7.81
N ILE A 37 2.87 7.87 7.01
CA ILE A 37 2.98 7.14 5.74
C ILE A 37 3.90 7.89 4.77
N GLN A 38 3.79 9.21 4.71
CA GLN A 38 4.65 10.02 3.84
C GLN A 38 6.12 9.83 4.19
N GLY A 39 6.47 9.81 5.48
CA GLY A 39 7.83 9.54 5.94
C GLY A 39 8.33 8.14 5.56
N MET A 40 7.46 7.12 5.72
CA MET A 40 7.79 5.73 5.38
C MET A 40 7.97 5.51 3.88
N LEU A 41 7.21 6.19 3.02
CA LEU A 41 7.36 6.08 1.57
C LEU A 41 8.57 6.86 1.03
N ASN A 42 8.96 7.95 1.69
CA ASN A 42 10.14 8.72 1.30
C ASN A 42 11.47 8.07 1.70
N ASN A 43 11.46 7.24 2.75
CA ASN A 43 12.66 6.53 3.25
C ASN A 43 12.38 5.02 3.32
N PRO A 44 12.21 4.36 2.16
CA PRO A 44 11.85 2.94 2.11
C PRO A 44 12.91 2.03 2.76
N ASP A 45 14.18 2.41 2.73
CA ASP A 45 15.30 1.61 3.24
C ASP A 45 15.37 1.56 4.77
N GLU A 46 14.66 2.45 5.47
CA GLU A 46 14.61 2.48 6.93
C GLU A 46 13.59 1.49 7.52
N ALA A 47 12.79 0.81 6.69
CA ALA A 47 11.76 -0.06 7.21
C ALA A 47 12.38 -1.34 7.80
N PRO A 48 12.11 -1.65 9.09
CA PRO A 48 12.86 -2.67 9.83
C PRO A 48 12.46 -4.12 9.50
N SER A 49 11.54 -4.36 8.56
CA SER A 49 11.02 -5.70 8.28
C SER A 49 10.76 -5.92 6.80
N ALA A 50 11.11 -7.12 6.30
CA ALA A 50 10.92 -7.52 4.91
C ALA A 50 9.47 -7.34 4.41
N THR A 51 8.47 -7.64 5.23
CA THR A 51 7.05 -7.48 4.87
C THR A 51 6.68 -6.02 4.64
N LEU A 52 7.15 -5.09 5.48
CA LEU A 52 6.91 -3.66 5.28
C LEU A 52 7.59 -3.15 4.01
N ASN A 53 8.82 -3.60 3.75
CA ASN A 53 9.52 -3.29 2.49
C ASN A 53 8.73 -3.76 1.28
N ARG A 54 8.17 -4.97 1.31
CA ARG A 54 7.33 -5.47 0.20
C ARG A 54 6.11 -4.58 -0.04
N TRP A 55 5.42 -4.16 1.02
CA TRP A 55 4.26 -3.26 0.89
C TRP A 55 4.67 -1.90 0.33
N ILE A 56 5.76 -1.31 0.85
CA ILE A 56 6.27 -0.01 0.40
C ILE A 56 6.66 -0.08 -1.08
N VAL A 57 7.47 -1.07 -1.48
CA VAL A 57 7.88 -1.25 -2.88
C VAL A 57 6.67 -1.42 -3.78
N THR A 58 5.69 -2.22 -3.38
CA THR A 58 4.45 -2.40 -4.14
C THR A 58 3.71 -1.07 -4.31
N ILE A 59 3.55 -0.29 -3.25
CA ILE A 59 2.90 1.02 -3.30
C ILE A 59 3.65 1.94 -4.28
N LEU A 60 4.99 1.98 -4.21
CA LEU A 60 5.82 2.82 -5.06
C LEU A 60 5.78 2.44 -6.56
N THR A 61 5.26 1.26 -6.93
CA THR A 61 5.03 0.91 -8.34
C THR A 61 3.89 1.70 -9.00
N PHE A 62 3.03 2.35 -8.22
CA PHE A 62 1.92 3.15 -8.72
C PHE A 62 2.30 4.62 -8.89
N HIS A 63 1.76 5.28 -9.91
CA HIS A 63 1.91 6.72 -10.10
C HIS A 63 0.78 7.48 -9.42
N PHE A 64 1.07 8.16 -8.31
CA PHE A 64 0.08 8.93 -7.56
C PHE A 64 0.70 10.10 -6.79
N ARG A 65 -0.16 11.02 -6.34
CA ARG A 65 0.18 12.07 -5.39
C ARG A 65 -0.43 11.73 -4.04
N LEU A 66 0.40 11.63 -3.00
CA LEU A 66 -0.08 11.44 -1.63
C LEU A 66 -0.47 12.79 -1.02
N VAL A 67 -1.67 12.88 -0.45
CA VAL A 67 -2.16 14.05 0.28
C VAL A 67 -2.58 13.61 1.67
N HIS A 68 -2.14 14.33 2.69
CA HIS A 68 -2.61 14.08 4.04
C HIS A 68 -3.91 14.85 4.32
N VAL A 69 -4.93 14.16 4.84
CA VAL A 69 -6.21 14.74 5.23
C VAL A 69 -6.50 14.38 6.68
N PRO A 70 -6.83 15.34 7.57
CA PRO A 70 -7.13 15.05 8.97
C PRO A 70 -8.31 14.08 9.13
N GLY A 71 -8.21 13.13 10.07
CA GLY A 71 -9.17 12.04 10.30
C GLY A 71 -10.61 12.45 10.54
N VAL A 72 -10.82 13.66 11.07
CA VAL A 72 -12.16 14.24 11.28
C VAL A 72 -12.93 14.43 9.96
N LEU A 73 -12.22 14.57 8.84
CA LEU A 73 -12.77 14.69 7.50
C LEU A 73 -12.70 13.37 6.71
N HIS A 74 -12.17 12.30 7.30
CA HIS A 74 -11.84 11.06 6.60
C HIS A 74 -13.01 10.06 6.70
N GLY A 75 -14.05 10.27 5.88
CA GLY A 75 -15.21 9.37 5.77
C GLY A 75 -14.89 7.87 5.63
N PRO A 76 -13.78 7.45 4.97
CA PRO A 76 -13.40 6.04 4.86
C PRO A 76 -12.96 5.36 6.16
N ASP A 77 -12.64 6.10 7.23
CA ASP A 77 -12.18 5.52 8.51
C ASP A 77 -13.23 4.60 9.17
N GLY A 78 -14.52 4.81 8.83
CA GLY A 78 -15.60 3.89 9.23
C GLY A 78 -15.56 2.53 8.52
N LEU A 79 -14.99 2.45 7.31
CA LEU A 79 -14.89 1.20 6.54
C LEU A 79 -13.74 0.32 7.01
N SER A 80 -12.61 0.91 7.41
CA SER A 80 -11.46 0.17 7.93
C SER A 80 -11.69 -0.39 9.35
N ARG A 81 -12.59 0.25 10.12
CA ARG A 81 -12.91 -0.11 11.51
C ARG A 81 -14.18 -0.96 11.68
N ARG A 82 -14.87 -1.30 10.58
CA ARG A 82 -16.07 -2.15 10.65
C ARG A 82 -15.69 -3.53 11.18
N ARG A 83 -16.42 -4.02 12.19
CA ARG A 83 -16.30 -5.40 12.67
C ARG A 83 -16.76 -6.37 11.57
N PRO A 84 -16.06 -7.51 11.37
CA PRO A 84 -16.53 -8.56 10.47
C PRO A 84 -17.98 -8.92 10.77
N GLN A 85 -18.84 -8.91 9.76
CA GLN A 85 -20.23 -9.33 9.88
C GLN A 85 -20.38 -10.79 9.44
N PRO A 86 -21.39 -11.53 9.93
CA PRO A 86 -21.57 -12.95 9.61
C PRO A 86 -21.75 -13.29 8.12
N LEU A 87 -22.07 -12.28 7.30
CA LEU A 87 -22.27 -12.42 5.85
C LEU A 87 -21.07 -11.93 5.03
N ASP A 88 -20.05 -11.36 5.68
CA ASP A 88 -18.78 -11.12 5.00
C ASP A 88 -18.21 -12.52 4.71
N ASN A 89 -18.29 -12.98 3.46
CA ASN A 89 -17.65 -14.23 3.05
C ASN A 89 -16.20 -14.20 3.56
N ASP A 90 -15.71 -15.31 4.12
CA ASP A 90 -14.28 -15.57 4.35
C ASP A 90 -13.57 -15.63 2.99
N THR A 91 -13.63 -14.54 2.24
CA THR A 91 -12.88 -14.35 1.02
C THR A 91 -11.45 -14.40 1.50
N PRO A 92 -10.69 -15.46 1.13
CA PRO A 92 -9.33 -15.58 1.61
C PRO A 92 -8.65 -14.26 1.29
N VAL A 93 -8.04 -13.66 2.32
CA VAL A 93 -7.11 -12.55 2.07
C VAL A 93 -6.16 -13.08 1.00
N PRO A 94 -6.08 -12.47 -0.19
CA PRO A 94 -5.20 -12.95 -1.25
C PRO A 94 -3.83 -13.14 -0.61
N SER A 95 -3.31 -14.36 -0.68
CA SER A 95 -2.09 -14.67 0.04
C SER A 95 -0.99 -13.76 -0.50
N ASP A 96 0.00 -13.49 0.33
CA ASP A 96 1.20 -12.79 -0.11
C ASP A 96 1.94 -13.56 -1.23
N GLU A 97 1.57 -14.80 -1.52
CA GLU A 97 2.10 -15.59 -2.64
C GLU A 97 1.67 -15.03 -4.01
N ASP A 98 0.55 -14.30 -4.08
CA ASP A 98 0.14 -13.57 -5.31
C ASP A 98 1.06 -12.36 -5.62
N ASP A 99 2.05 -12.07 -4.76
CA ASP A 99 3.02 -10.98 -4.94
C ASP A 99 4.29 -11.39 -5.70
N ASP A 100 4.37 -12.62 -6.25
CA ASP A 100 5.54 -13.10 -7.02
C ASP A 100 5.91 -12.17 -8.20
N TRP A 101 4.95 -11.38 -8.71
CA TRP A 101 5.20 -10.36 -9.73
C TRP A 101 6.02 -9.16 -9.22
N ILE A 102 5.98 -8.83 -7.94
CA ILE A 102 6.79 -7.76 -7.32
C ILE A 102 8.25 -8.20 -7.26
N ASP A 103 8.52 -9.44 -6.90
CA ASP A 103 9.87 -9.99 -6.88
C ASP A 103 10.46 -10.07 -8.30
N ARG A 104 9.64 -10.43 -9.29
CA ARG A 104 10.03 -10.35 -10.72
C ARG A 104 10.31 -8.92 -11.18
N LEU A 105 9.51 -7.94 -10.75
CA LEU A 105 9.71 -6.52 -11.07
C LEU A 105 11.01 -5.99 -10.43
N ASN A 106 11.25 -6.32 -9.16
CA ASN A 106 12.48 -5.94 -8.46
C ASN A 106 13.71 -6.60 -9.06
N GLY A 107 13.62 -7.89 -9.43
CA GLY A 107 14.68 -8.59 -10.15
C GLY A 107 15.03 -7.91 -11.48
N LEU A 108 14.04 -7.42 -12.23
CA LEU A 108 14.28 -6.62 -13.44
C LEU A 108 14.94 -5.27 -13.15
N LEU A 109 14.51 -4.56 -12.12
CA LEU A 109 15.11 -3.30 -11.71
C LEU A 109 16.59 -3.45 -11.33
N HIS A 110 16.94 -4.52 -10.60
CA HIS A 110 18.33 -4.84 -10.25
C HIS A 110 19.17 -5.35 -11.42
N LEU A 111 18.54 -5.90 -12.46
CA LEU A 111 19.22 -6.26 -13.71
C LEU A 111 19.58 -5.01 -14.55
N ILE A 112 18.72 -3.98 -14.51
CA ILE A 112 18.86 -2.76 -15.32
C ILE A 112 19.74 -1.74 -14.60
N ASN A 113 19.61 -1.62 -13.28
CA ASN A 113 20.44 -0.75 -12.45
C ASN A 113 21.22 -1.64 -11.45
N PRO A 114 22.55 -1.76 -11.59
CA PRO A 114 23.34 -2.42 -10.56
C PRO A 114 23.16 -1.67 -9.24
N SER A 115 23.09 -2.41 -8.14
CA SER A 115 23.05 -1.84 -6.79
C SER A 115 24.28 -0.94 -6.57
N PRO A 116 24.12 0.22 -5.90
CA PRO A 116 25.24 1.10 -5.57
C PRO A 116 26.30 0.42 -4.69
#